data_AF-A0AAD2CK67-F1
#
_entry.id   AF-A0AAD2CK67-F1
#
_cell.length_a   1.000
_cell.length_b   1.000
_cell.length_c   1.000
_cell.angle_alpha   90.00
_cell.angle_beta   90.00
_cell.angle_gamma   90.00
#
_symmetry.space_group_name_H-M   'P 1'
#
loop_
_entity.id
_entity.type
_entity.pdbx_description
1 polymer ?
#
loop_
_entity_poly.entity_id
_entity_poly.type
_entity_poly.pdbx_seq_one_letter_code
_entity_poly.pdbx_strand_id
1 'polypeptide(L)'
;MVTIPHPDTESQCVHNGISCDECGVCPIVGTRFKSRHIYDFDLCRECAILNHPQDNNAFVAFEDPVSRVQASKEGPGGINRIYAGSVEDAEQQLQEGKNAHIAFFRFYGRTPSTQECQQVVEFINKNAILTNINICLFCFQNAEQAFASIAQGLATNKHVKHLSLRLMPLWNQESFFDTSSVQHLIETNKVLETLFIGHAWLRDFDDTGSYYESEDKFAYHIFDSLKRNRTLKTFRLETISHLSAATQESACQAAATNPGLIRLFAKFDGSDHGIHMLTNFNRYRWMKRWTDLNAKPEERMKVMEEIMKSTSIDIPALYHLFRSYPQALNNL
;
A
#
# COMPACT_ATOMS: atom_id res chain seq x y z
N MET A 1 -38.79 -15.66 17.00
CA MET A 1 -37.49 -15.23 17.57
C MET A 1 -36.50 -16.34 17.30
N VAL A 2 -35.65 -16.17 16.29
CA VAL A 2 -34.58 -17.12 15.99
C VAL A 2 -33.37 -16.67 16.80
N THR A 3 -33.03 -17.43 17.84
CA THR A 3 -31.79 -17.25 18.58
C THR A 3 -30.63 -17.73 17.70
N ILE A 4 -29.82 -16.78 17.25
CA ILE A 4 -28.53 -17.08 16.61
C ILE A 4 -27.60 -17.54 17.74
N PRO A 5 -27.06 -18.77 17.70
CA PRO A 5 -26.07 -19.18 18.68
C PRO A 5 -24.83 -18.30 18.55
N HIS A 6 -24.46 -17.60 19.62
CA HIS A 6 -23.12 -17.05 19.78
C HIS A 6 -22.15 -18.23 19.85
N PRO A 7 -21.18 -18.37 18.95
CA PRO A 7 -20.14 -19.35 19.13
C PRO A 7 -19.34 -18.92 20.37
N ASP A 8 -19.29 -19.83 21.33
CA ASP A 8 -18.51 -19.70 22.54
C ASP A 8 -17.06 -19.29 22.24
N THR A 9 -16.53 -18.52 23.19
CA THR A 9 -15.18 -17.99 23.32
C THR A 9 -14.06 -19.03 23.12
N GLU A 10 -13.71 -19.34 21.87
CA GLU A 10 -12.33 -19.71 21.53
C GLU A 10 -11.54 -18.42 21.39
N SER A 11 -10.39 -18.32 22.08
CA SER A 11 -9.47 -17.21 21.93
C SER A 11 -8.95 -17.18 20.49
N GLN A 12 -9.65 -16.47 19.60
CA GLN A 12 -9.24 -16.36 18.20
C GLN A 12 -7.81 -15.80 18.15
N CYS A 13 -6.92 -16.49 17.44
CA CYS A 13 -5.54 -16.07 17.24
C CYS A 13 -5.49 -14.62 16.73
N VAL A 14 -4.65 -13.77 17.33
CA VAL A 14 -4.49 -12.36 16.94
C VAL A 14 -3.09 -12.12 16.39
N HIS A 15 -2.99 -11.66 15.14
CA HIS A 15 -1.74 -11.30 14.47
C HIS A 15 -1.48 -9.78 14.63
N ASN A 16 -0.92 -9.38 15.77
CA ASN A 16 -0.66 -7.97 16.08
C ASN A 16 0.27 -7.28 15.06
N GLY A 17 -0.08 -6.06 14.66
CA GLY A 17 0.69 -5.27 13.69
C GLY A 17 0.66 -5.81 12.25
N ILE A 18 -0.23 -6.76 11.97
CA ILE A 18 -0.48 -7.31 10.65
C ILE A 18 -1.85 -6.84 10.17
N SER A 19 -1.86 -6.15 9.05
CA SER A 19 -3.07 -5.70 8.38
C SER A 19 -3.37 -6.62 7.20
N CYS A 20 -4.64 -6.93 6.95
CA CYS A 20 -5.04 -7.51 5.68
C CYS A 20 -4.85 -6.47 4.58
N ASP A 21 -4.08 -6.80 3.55
CA ASP A 21 -3.80 -5.92 2.43
C ASP A 21 -5.00 -5.72 1.51
N GLU A 22 -6.09 -6.49 1.66
CA GLU A 22 -7.33 -6.25 0.90
C GLU A 22 -8.35 -5.41 1.65
N CYS A 23 -8.87 -5.89 2.78
CA CYS A 23 -9.91 -5.16 3.52
C CYS A 23 -9.35 -4.13 4.51
N GLY A 24 -8.05 -4.15 4.79
CA GLY A 24 -7.43 -3.27 5.77
C GLY A 24 -7.54 -3.71 7.23
N VAL A 25 -8.25 -4.80 7.55
CA VAL A 25 -8.42 -5.24 8.95
C VAL A 25 -7.08 -5.37 9.66
N CYS A 26 -6.95 -4.69 10.79
CA CYS A 26 -5.77 -4.73 11.64
C CYS A 26 -6.20 -4.68 13.12
N PRO A 27 -5.65 -5.54 13.99
CA PRO A 27 -4.90 -6.75 13.62
C PRO A 27 -5.79 -7.76 12.89
N ILE A 28 -5.19 -8.63 12.06
CA ILE A 28 -5.88 -9.82 11.56
C ILE A 28 -6.20 -10.74 12.74
N VAL A 29 -7.47 -11.10 12.87
CA VAL A 29 -7.98 -12.05 13.88
C VAL A 29 -8.41 -13.33 13.15
N GLY A 30 -8.03 -14.49 13.70
CA GLY A 30 -8.16 -15.80 13.07
C GLY A 30 -7.01 -16.12 12.12
N THR A 31 -7.27 -16.91 11.08
CA THR A 31 -6.25 -17.36 10.12
C THR A 31 -5.71 -16.19 9.30
N ARG A 32 -4.38 -16.03 9.31
CA ARG A 32 -3.64 -15.11 8.43
C ARG A 32 -3.19 -15.85 7.16
N PHE A 33 -3.43 -15.27 6.00
CA PHE A 33 -3.01 -15.82 4.71
C PHE A 33 -1.89 -14.98 4.10
N LYS A 34 -0.65 -15.46 4.14
CA LYS A 34 0.51 -14.78 3.55
C LYS A 34 0.70 -15.20 2.09
N SER A 35 0.78 -14.24 1.16
CA SER A 35 1.06 -14.56 -0.25
C SER A 35 2.42 -15.24 -0.41
N ARG A 36 2.49 -16.25 -1.28
CA ARG A 36 3.69 -16.94 -1.76
C ARG A 36 4.42 -16.22 -2.90
N HIS A 37 3.79 -15.20 -3.48
CA HIS A 37 4.35 -14.51 -4.64
C HIS A 37 4.60 -13.04 -4.35
N ILE A 38 3.71 -12.39 -3.59
CA ILE A 38 3.79 -10.95 -3.31
C ILE A 38 4.45 -10.73 -1.95
N TYR A 39 5.54 -9.96 -1.96
CA TYR A 39 6.19 -9.56 -0.71
C TYR A 39 5.25 -8.71 0.13
N ASP A 40 5.26 -8.97 1.44
CA ASP A 40 4.52 -8.16 2.41
C ASP A 40 3.01 -8.03 2.12
N PHE A 41 2.44 -9.08 1.51
CA PHE A 41 1.02 -9.21 1.23
C PHE A 41 0.39 -10.31 2.08
N ASP A 42 -0.55 -9.93 2.92
CA ASP A 42 -1.26 -10.70 3.93
C ASP A 42 -2.78 -10.50 3.77
N LEU A 43 -3.57 -11.55 3.92
CA LEU A 43 -5.03 -11.49 3.88
C LEU A 43 -5.64 -12.04 5.17
N CYS A 44 -6.78 -11.50 5.58
CA CYS A 44 -7.65 -12.18 6.52
C CYS A 44 -8.41 -13.31 5.81
N ARG A 45 -9.04 -14.18 6.60
CA ARG A 45 -9.81 -15.33 6.12
C ARG A 45 -10.90 -14.93 5.13
N GLU A 46 -11.65 -13.87 5.42
CA GLU A 46 -12.76 -13.41 4.59
C GLU A 46 -12.27 -13.00 3.20
N CYS A 47 -11.20 -12.21 3.13
CA CYS A 47 -10.59 -11.79 1.86
C CYS A 47 -10.04 -12.97 1.07
N ALA A 48 -9.34 -13.91 1.74
CA ALA A 48 -8.83 -15.11 1.08
C ALA A 48 -9.96 -15.95 0.45
N ILE A 49 -11.11 -16.08 1.12
CA ILE A 49 -12.24 -16.87 0.62
C ILE A 49 -13.01 -16.13 -0.48
N LEU A 50 -13.31 -14.84 -0.27
CA LEU A 50 -14.19 -14.07 -1.16
C LEU A 50 -13.50 -13.65 -2.45
N ASN A 51 -12.23 -13.23 -2.36
CA ASN A 51 -11.51 -12.62 -3.48
C ASN A 51 -10.53 -13.60 -4.15
N HIS A 52 -10.12 -14.64 -3.41
CA HIS A 52 -9.13 -15.62 -3.85
C HIS A 52 -9.61 -17.09 -3.77
N PRO A 53 -10.87 -17.42 -4.15
CA PRO A 53 -11.44 -18.76 -3.93
C PRO A 53 -10.75 -19.88 -4.71
N GLN A 54 -9.97 -19.56 -5.74
CA GLN A 54 -9.25 -20.53 -6.59
C GLN A 54 -7.73 -20.52 -6.38
N ASP A 55 -7.22 -19.64 -5.51
CA ASP A 55 -5.80 -19.40 -5.34
C ASP A 55 -5.19 -20.23 -4.20
N ASN A 56 -5.59 -21.50 -4.08
CA ASN A 56 -5.20 -22.39 -2.98
C ASN A 56 -3.68 -22.53 -2.81
N ASN A 57 -2.92 -22.37 -3.90
CA ASN A 57 -1.46 -22.44 -3.89
C ASN A 57 -0.76 -21.07 -3.89
N ALA A 58 -1.49 -19.95 -3.86
CA ALA A 58 -0.90 -18.61 -3.86
C ALA A 58 -0.64 -18.08 -2.44
N PHE A 59 -1.16 -18.74 -1.41
CA PHE A 59 -1.06 -18.30 -0.01
C PHE A 59 -0.57 -19.43 0.92
N VAL A 60 0.02 -19.03 2.05
CA VAL A 60 0.30 -19.88 3.21
C VAL A 60 -0.62 -19.43 4.33
N ALA A 61 -1.37 -20.36 4.92
CA ALA A 61 -2.26 -20.09 6.04
C ALA A 61 -1.52 -20.27 7.37
N PHE A 62 -1.68 -19.31 8.28
CA PHE A 62 -1.16 -19.34 9.64
C PHE A 62 -2.31 -19.23 10.63
N GLU A 63 -2.58 -20.32 11.32
CA GLU A 63 -3.61 -20.40 12.39
C GLU A 63 -3.08 -19.84 13.72
N ASP A 64 -1.77 -19.90 13.94
CA ASP A 64 -1.09 -19.36 15.13
C ASP A 64 -0.44 -18.00 14.87
N PRO A 65 -0.21 -17.16 15.91
CA PRO A 65 0.45 -15.87 15.75
C PRO A 65 1.87 -16.05 15.21
N VAL A 66 2.15 -15.50 14.03
CA VAL A 66 3.48 -15.52 13.41
C VAL A 66 3.97 -14.12 13.11
N SER A 67 5.26 -13.87 13.35
CA SER A 67 5.87 -12.59 12.98
C SER A 67 5.88 -12.39 11.46
N ARG A 68 5.96 -11.14 11.01
CA ARG A 68 6.13 -10.79 9.59
C ARG A 68 7.36 -11.47 8.96
N VAL A 69 8.44 -11.63 9.73
CA VAL A 69 9.68 -12.28 9.28
C VAL A 69 9.48 -13.78 9.08
N GLN A 70 8.83 -14.47 10.02
CA GLN A 70 8.53 -15.90 9.91
C GLN A 70 7.59 -16.18 8.72
N ALA A 71 6.45 -15.47 8.65
CA ALA A 71 5.51 -15.60 7.54
C ALA A 71 6.18 -15.33 6.18
N SER A 72 7.07 -14.34 6.11
CA SER A 72 7.81 -14.02 4.88
C SER A 72 8.79 -15.11 4.44
N LYS A 73 9.34 -15.91 5.38
CA LYS A 73 10.24 -17.02 5.05
C LYS A 73 9.49 -18.19 4.41
N GLU A 74 8.26 -18.44 4.82
CA GLU A 74 7.43 -19.53 4.32
C GLU A 74 6.57 -19.12 3.11
N GLY A 75 6.14 -17.86 3.04
CA GLY A 75 5.38 -17.28 1.92
C GLY A 75 6.28 -17.03 0.71
N PRO A 76 6.62 -15.78 0.34
CA PRO A 76 7.43 -15.53 -0.84
C PRO A 76 8.91 -15.90 -0.67
N GLY A 77 9.27 -16.65 0.38
CA GLY A 77 10.51 -17.41 0.51
C GLY A 77 11.80 -16.61 0.57
N GLY A 78 12.60 -16.76 1.64
CA GLY A 78 13.97 -16.23 1.69
C GLY A 78 14.92 -16.80 0.60
N ILE A 79 14.60 -17.97 0.05
CA ILE A 79 15.37 -18.65 -1.01
C ILE A 79 15.03 -18.16 -2.43
N ASN A 80 13.85 -17.56 -2.66
CA ASN A 80 13.36 -17.14 -3.97
C ASN A 80 13.41 -15.61 -4.14
N ARG A 81 14.44 -14.98 -3.57
CA ARG A 81 14.63 -13.54 -3.58
C ARG A 81 16.07 -13.18 -3.86
N ILE A 82 16.25 -12.15 -4.67
CA ILE A 82 17.50 -11.41 -4.75
C ILE A 82 17.51 -10.41 -3.60
N TYR A 83 18.61 -10.36 -2.86
CA TYR A 83 18.86 -9.31 -1.88
C TYR A 83 20.22 -8.69 -2.17
N ALA A 84 20.24 -7.47 -2.66
CA ALA A 84 21.44 -6.89 -3.25
C ALA A 84 21.67 -5.45 -2.78
N GLY A 85 22.93 -5.11 -2.50
CA GLY A 85 23.39 -3.74 -2.26
C GLY A 85 23.96 -3.07 -3.51
N SER A 86 24.13 -3.84 -4.59
CA SER A 86 24.59 -3.39 -5.90
C SER A 86 24.01 -4.27 -7.03
N VAL A 87 24.29 -3.94 -8.29
CA VAL A 87 23.87 -4.77 -9.43
C VAL A 87 24.71 -6.04 -9.53
N GLU A 88 26.00 -5.96 -9.21
CA GLU A 88 26.92 -7.11 -9.21
C GLU A 88 26.44 -8.20 -8.25
N ASP A 89 26.04 -7.82 -7.04
CA ASP A 89 25.44 -8.73 -6.05
C ASP A 89 24.17 -9.43 -6.60
N ALA A 90 23.36 -8.69 -7.36
CA ALA A 90 22.12 -9.19 -7.93
C ALA A 90 22.38 -10.16 -9.10
N GLU A 91 23.34 -9.83 -9.97
CA GLU A 91 23.76 -10.67 -11.08
C GLU A 91 24.39 -11.98 -10.58
N GLN A 92 25.26 -11.92 -9.57
CA GLN A 92 25.86 -13.11 -8.97
C GLN A 92 24.77 -14.05 -8.44
N GLN A 93 23.77 -13.52 -7.73
CA GLN A 93 22.68 -14.32 -7.19
C GLN A 93 21.81 -14.98 -8.26
N LEU A 94 21.58 -14.32 -9.40
CA LEU A 94 20.89 -14.95 -10.54
C LEU A 94 21.74 -16.04 -11.18
N GLN A 95 23.05 -15.82 -11.32
CA GLN A 95 23.99 -16.80 -11.87
C GLN A 95 24.11 -18.06 -11.00
N GLU A 96 24.01 -17.91 -9.67
CA GLU A 96 23.94 -19.02 -8.71
C GLU A 96 22.62 -19.82 -8.79
N GLY A 97 21.76 -19.52 -9.77
CA GLY A 97 20.55 -20.29 -10.06
C GLY A 97 19.35 -19.90 -9.21
N LYS A 98 19.37 -18.73 -8.54
CA LYS A 98 18.17 -18.24 -7.85
C LYS A 98 17.10 -17.88 -8.87
N ASN A 99 16.08 -18.72 -8.98
CA ASN A 99 14.88 -18.48 -9.78
C ASN A 99 13.92 -17.51 -9.06
N ALA A 100 14.41 -16.31 -8.75
CA ALA A 100 13.71 -15.33 -7.93
C ALA A 100 12.85 -14.41 -8.78
N HIS A 101 11.54 -14.40 -8.55
CA HIS A 101 10.63 -13.40 -9.12
C HIS A 101 10.67 -12.05 -8.38
N ILE A 102 11.39 -12.00 -7.26
CA ILE A 102 11.39 -10.90 -6.31
C ILE A 102 12.83 -10.40 -6.11
N ALA A 103 13.04 -9.09 -6.21
CA ALA A 103 14.33 -8.46 -5.90
C ALA A 103 14.20 -7.35 -4.87
N PHE A 104 15.13 -7.34 -3.91
CA PHE A 104 15.34 -6.29 -2.93
C PHE A 104 16.65 -5.59 -3.22
N PHE A 105 16.57 -4.33 -3.61
CA PHE A 105 17.73 -3.44 -3.66
C PHE A 105 17.74 -2.59 -2.40
N ARG A 106 18.71 -2.81 -1.53
CA ARG A 106 18.81 -2.07 -0.27
C ARG A 106 20.15 -1.38 -0.16
N PHE A 107 20.09 -0.06 -0.16
CA PHE A 107 21.26 0.79 -0.06
C PHE A 107 21.32 1.35 1.37
N TYR A 108 22.17 0.74 2.20
CA TYR A 108 22.37 1.13 3.59
C TYR A 108 23.67 1.92 3.75
N GLY A 109 23.61 3.00 4.53
CA GLY A 109 24.80 3.73 4.97
C GLY A 109 25.55 4.48 3.86
N ARG A 110 25.02 4.51 2.64
CA ARG A 110 25.54 5.31 1.53
C ARG A 110 24.43 5.68 0.55
N THR A 111 24.68 6.77 -0.17
CA THR A 111 23.85 7.28 -1.25
C THR A 111 24.29 6.63 -2.58
N PRO A 112 23.53 5.72 -3.23
CA PRO A 112 23.85 5.33 -4.60
C PRO A 112 23.80 6.53 -5.55
N SER A 113 24.75 6.58 -6.47
CA SER A 113 24.76 7.59 -7.53
C SER A 113 23.59 7.42 -8.50
N THR A 114 23.30 8.44 -9.31
CA THR A 114 22.35 8.34 -10.43
C THR A 114 22.74 7.20 -11.39
N GLN A 115 24.05 6.99 -11.62
CA GLN A 115 24.56 5.90 -12.44
C GLN A 115 24.22 4.53 -11.84
N GLU A 116 24.38 4.35 -10.53
CA GLU A 116 24.00 3.10 -9.87
C GLU A 116 22.48 2.87 -9.95
N CYS A 117 21.67 3.92 -9.83
CA CYS A 117 20.22 3.81 -10.02
C CYS A 117 19.85 3.39 -11.45
N GLN A 118 20.54 3.94 -12.46
CA GLN A 118 20.38 3.54 -13.85
C GLN A 118 20.77 2.08 -14.07
N GLN A 119 21.89 1.63 -13.50
CA GLN A 119 22.32 0.23 -13.58
C GLN A 119 21.28 -0.71 -12.96
N VAL A 120 20.68 -0.34 -11.82
CA VAL A 120 19.58 -1.12 -11.21
C VAL A 120 18.38 -1.20 -12.15
N VAL A 121 17.98 -0.09 -12.76
CA VAL A 121 16.88 -0.06 -13.75
C VAL A 121 17.20 -0.96 -14.94
N GLU A 122 18.40 -0.85 -15.51
CA GLU A 122 18.85 -1.66 -16.65
C GLU A 122 18.82 -3.16 -16.30
N PHE A 123 19.31 -3.52 -15.12
CA PHE A 123 19.24 -4.88 -14.61
C PHE A 123 17.79 -5.36 -14.49
N ILE A 124 16.89 -4.57 -13.91
CA ILE A 124 15.47 -4.94 -13.79
C ILE A 124 14.83 -5.11 -15.17
N ASN A 125 15.10 -4.20 -16.11
CA ASN A 125 14.57 -4.24 -17.47
C ASN A 125 15.07 -5.44 -18.27
N LYS A 126 16.32 -5.87 -18.05
CA LYS A 126 16.93 -7.04 -18.71
C LYS A 126 16.35 -8.37 -18.22
N ASN A 127 15.89 -8.43 -16.97
CA ASN A 127 15.48 -9.67 -16.31
C ASN A 127 13.95 -9.78 -16.19
N ALA A 128 13.29 -10.25 -17.25
CA ALA A 128 11.83 -10.40 -17.32
C ALA A 128 11.21 -11.30 -16.24
N ILE A 129 12.02 -12.13 -15.57
CA ILE A 129 11.57 -12.95 -14.44
C ILE A 129 11.21 -12.11 -13.21
N LEU A 130 11.81 -10.92 -13.08
CA LEU A 130 11.60 -10.03 -11.94
C LEU A 130 10.27 -9.29 -12.09
N THR A 131 9.24 -9.79 -11.42
CA THR A 131 7.91 -9.19 -11.41
C THR A 131 7.67 -8.33 -10.17
N ASN A 132 8.48 -8.51 -9.12
CA ASN A 132 8.27 -7.89 -7.81
C ASN A 132 9.55 -7.20 -7.34
N ILE A 133 9.55 -5.87 -7.32
CA ILE A 133 10.71 -5.07 -7.01
C ILE A 133 10.48 -4.27 -5.73
N ASN A 134 11.42 -4.37 -4.80
CA ASN A 134 11.48 -3.56 -3.59
C ASN A 134 12.81 -2.79 -3.59
N ILE A 135 12.74 -1.46 -3.62
CA ILE A 135 13.93 -0.61 -3.56
C ILE A 135 13.82 0.23 -2.29
N CYS A 136 14.80 0.07 -1.41
CA CYS A 136 14.93 0.89 -0.21
C CYS A 136 16.20 1.73 -0.28
N LEU A 137 16.03 3.05 -0.23
CA LEU A 137 17.11 4.02 -0.18
C LEU A 137 17.16 4.60 1.24
N PHE A 138 18.19 4.24 2.03
CA PHE A 138 18.36 4.71 3.40
C PHE A 138 19.48 5.75 3.53
N CYS A 139 19.24 6.83 4.27
CA CYS A 139 20.23 7.86 4.60
C CYS A 139 20.88 8.45 3.34
N PHE A 140 20.06 9.07 2.50
CA PHE A 140 20.43 9.47 1.14
C PHE A 140 20.53 11.01 0.96
N GLN A 141 21.61 11.51 0.35
CA GLN A 141 21.71 12.88 -0.19
C GLN A 141 21.21 12.88 -1.64
N ASN A 142 20.29 13.77 -2.05
CA ASN A 142 19.70 13.80 -3.42
C ASN A 142 18.66 12.69 -3.71
N ALA A 143 17.88 12.27 -2.68
CA ALA A 143 16.98 11.10 -2.77
C ALA A 143 15.96 11.21 -3.90
N GLU A 144 15.58 12.46 -4.17
CA GLU A 144 14.76 12.86 -5.29
C GLU A 144 15.33 12.42 -6.65
N GLN A 145 16.59 12.72 -6.96
CA GLN A 145 17.21 12.39 -8.25
C GLN A 145 17.31 10.88 -8.47
N ALA A 146 17.66 10.13 -7.42
CA ALA A 146 17.68 8.67 -7.48
C ALA A 146 16.29 8.09 -7.72
N PHE A 147 15.30 8.59 -6.98
CA PHE A 147 13.91 8.18 -7.11
C PHE A 147 13.33 8.53 -8.49
N ALA A 148 13.61 9.73 -8.99
CA ALA A 148 13.25 10.16 -10.34
C ALA A 148 13.88 9.25 -11.40
N SER A 149 15.17 8.95 -11.29
CA SER A 149 15.87 8.05 -12.21
C SER A 149 15.26 6.64 -12.22
N ILE A 150 14.90 6.11 -11.05
CA ILE A 150 14.24 4.80 -10.92
C ILE A 150 12.85 4.84 -11.54
N ALA A 151 12.04 5.85 -11.20
CA ALA A 151 10.67 5.97 -11.68
C ALA A 151 10.61 6.14 -13.21
N GLN A 152 11.45 7.02 -13.76
CA GLN A 152 11.58 7.22 -15.20
C GLN A 152 12.04 5.94 -15.91
N GLY A 153 13.01 5.23 -15.35
CA GLY A 153 13.53 3.98 -15.88
C GLY A 153 12.53 2.83 -15.90
N LEU A 154 11.65 2.78 -14.90
CA LEU A 154 10.63 1.75 -14.77
C LEU A 154 9.31 2.09 -15.46
N ALA A 155 9.14 3.33 -15.95
CA ALA A 155 7.94 3.78 -16.65
C ALA A 155 7.60 2.92 -17.89
N THR A 156 8.62 2.43 -18.58
CA THR A 156 8.49 1.62 -19.80
C THR A 156 8.70 0.12 -19.58
N ASN A 157 8.96 -0.30 -18.33
CA ASN A 157 9.16 -1.71 -17.99
C ASN A 157 7.89 -2.54 -18.30
N LYS A 158 8.06 -3.75 -18.84
CA LYS A 158 6.97 -4.62 -19.31
C LYS A 158 6.72 -5.85 -18.44
N HIS A 159 7.39 -5.98 -17.31
CA HIS A 159 7.42 -7.21 -16.51
C HIS A 159 7.09 -7.00 -15.03
N VAL A 160 7.51 -5.86 -14.46
CA VAL A 160 7.30 -5.53 -13.04
C VAL A 160 5.83 -5.21 -12.80
N LYS A 161 5.17 -6.09 -12.05
CA LYS A 161 3.78 -5.96 -11.64
C LYS A 161 3.63 -5.33 -10.26
N HIS A 162 4.64 -5.50 -9.40
CA HIS A 162 4.62 -5.01 -8.03
C HIS A 162 5.89 -4.21 -7.77
N LEU A 163 5.74 -2.92 -7.48
CA LEU A 163 6.83 -2.02 -7.17
C LEU A 163 6.63 -1.41 -5.79
N SER A 164 7.65 -1.52 -4.95
CA SER A 164 7.71 -0.82 -3.67
C SER A 164 8.97 0.05 -3.65
N LEU A 165 8.78 1.33 -3.47
CA LEU A 165 9.83 2.32 -3.34
C LEU A 165 9.77 2.90 -1.93
N ARG A 166 10.82 2.69 -1.15
CA ARG A 166 10.97 3.25 0.20
C ARG A 166 12.14 4.20 0.26
N LEU A 167 11.86 5.42 0.69
CA LEU A 167 12.84 6.50 0.80
C LEU A 167 13.00 6.90 2.26
N MET A 168 14.26 7.02 2.69
CA MET A 168 14.62 7.64 3.96
C MET A 168 15.72 8.67 3.70
N PRO A 169 15.38 9.97 3.58
CA PRO A 169 16.38 11.01 3.39
C PRO A 169 17.27 11.14 4.62
N LEU A 170 18.46 11.73 4.44
CA LEU A 170 19.28 12.17 5.58
C LEU A 170 18.58 13.32 6.32
N TRP A 171 18.81 13.38 7.63
CA TRP A 171 18.31 14.46 8.49
C TRP A 171 18.74 15.83 7.93
N ASN A 172 17.79 16.79 7.90
CA ASN A 172 17.98 18.22 7.59
C ASN A 172 18.09 18.65 6.12
N GLN A 173 17.53 17.92 5.15
CA GLN A 173 17.35 18.46 3.79
C GLN A 173 15.89 18.78 3.50
N GLU A 174 15.61 20.04 3.11
CA GLU A 174 14.38 20.40 2.42
C GLU A 174 14.32 19.59 1.12
N SER A 175 13.60 18.48 1.16
CA SER A 175 13.42 17.61 0.00
C SER A 175 12.23 18.16 -0.76
N PHE A 176 12.49 18.81 -1.89
CA PHE A 176 11.51 18.84 -2.96
C PHE A 176 11.44 17.43 -3.54
N PHE A 177 10.22 16.96 -3.85
CA PHE A 177 10.02 15.70 -4.54
C PHE A 177 9.59 16.00 -5.96
N ASP A 178 10.38 15.56 -6.93
CA ASP A 178 9.97 15.53 -8.33
C ASP A 178 8.80 14.56 -8.47
N THR A 179 7.60 15.14 -8.50
CA THR A 179 6.37 14.40 -8.78
C THR A 179 6.34 13.91 -10.21
N SER A 180 6.98 14.62 -11.15
CA SER A 180 6.83 14.42 -12.59
C SER A 180 7.25 13.02 -13.02
N SER A 181 8.37 12.51 -12.48
CA SER A 181 8.87 11.18 -12.81
C SER A 181 7.95 10.06 -12.31
N VAL A 182 7.33 10.22 -11.13
CA VAL A 182 6.38 9.23 -10.60
C VAL A 182 5.03 9.33 -11.29
N GLN A 183 4.56 10.54 -11.59
CA GLN A 183 3.35 10.74 -12.39
C GLN A 183 3.52 10.08 -13.75
N HIS A 184 4.67 10.27 -14.39
CA HIS A 184 5.01 9.61 -15.65
C HIS A 184 4.99 8.09 -15.52
N LEU A 185 5.62 7.53 -14.48
CA LEU A 185 5.56 6.09 -14.17
C LEU A 185 4.11 5.59 -14.06
N ILE A 186 3.28 6.27 -13.26
CA ILE A 186 1.87 5.90 -13.03
C ILE A 186 1.06 6.00 -14.32
N GLU A 187 1.23 7.04 -15.11
CA GLU A 187 0.39 7.30 -16.28
C GLU A 187 0.79 6.42 -17.48
N THR A 188 2.08 6.11 -17.62
CA THR A 188 2.61 5.40 -18.79
C THR A 188 2.77 3.90 -18.59
N ASN A 189 3.10 3.42 -17.39
CA ASN A 189 3.34 2.00 -17.17
C ASN A 189 2.02 1.20 -17.28
N LYS A 190 1.99 0.24 -18.23
CA LYS A 190 0.80 -0.55 -18.55
C LYS A 190 0.76 -1.95 -17.94
N VAL A 191 1.74 -2.30 -17.11
CA VAL A 191 1.84 -3.63 -16.49
C VAL A 191 1.85 -3.57 -14.96
N LEU A 192 2.16 -2.41 -14.38
CA LEU A 192 2.24 -2.22 -12.95
C LEU A 192 0.84 -2.33 -12.33
N GLU A 193 0.64 -3.34 -11.50
CA GLU A 193 -0.63 -3.64 -10.83
C GLU A 193 -0.63 -3.14 -9.37
N THR A 194 0.55 -3.07 -8.75
CA THR A 194 0.73 -2.58 -7.37
C THR A 194 1.89 -1.60 -7.28
N LEU A 195 1.63 -0.44 -6.69
CA LEU A 195 2.64 0.56 -6.37
C LEU A 195 2.54 0.94 -4.90
N PHE A 196 3.63 0.75 -4.18
CA PHE A 196 3.80 1.23 -2.81
C PHE A 196 4.92 2.27 -2.79
N ILE A 197 4.58 3.48 -2.34
CA ILE A 197 5.53 4.55 -2.08
C ILE A 197 5.51 4.78 -0.58
N GLY A 198 6.64 4.53 0.07
CA GLY A 198 6.82 4.79 1.50
C GLY A 198 7.89 5.83 1.73
N HIS A 199 7.54 6.86 2.50
CA HIS A 199 8.51 7.77 3.07
C HIS A 199 8.72 7.38 4.53
N ALA A 200 9.88 6.83 4.86
CA ALA A 200 10.12 6.31 6.21
C ALA A 200 10.71 7.40 7.12
N TRP A 201 9.83 7.92 7.99
CA TRP A 201 10.02 8.59 9.28
C TRP A 201 10.52 10.03 9.35
N LEU A 202 9.67 10.89 9.93
CA LEU A 202 10.01 11.94 10.90
C LEU A 202 8.87 12.01 11.93
N ARG A 203 8.96 11.27 13.05
CA ARG A 203 7.98 11.37 14.15
C ARG A 203 8.22 12.58 15.07
N ASP A 204 9.35 13.27 14.88
CA ASP A 204 9.89 14.24 15.85
C ASP A 204 10.46 15.52 15.20
N PHE A 205 10.04 15.90 13.98
CA PHE A 205 10.41 17.23 13.47
C PHE A 205 9.48 18.29 14.02
N ASP A 206 10.09 19.33 14.61
CA ASP A 206 9.42 20.55 15.02
C ASP A 206 8.62 21.15 13.86
N ASP A 207 7.47 21.69 14.24
CA ASP A 207 6.29 22.21 13.53
C ASP A 207 6.57 23.26 12.43
N THR A 208 7.53 22.99 11.55
CA THR A 208 7.87 23.87 10.43
C THR A 208 6.96 23.54 9.25
N GLY A 209 5.95 24.39 9.03
CA GLY A 209 4.86 24.16 8.07
C GLY A 209 5.25 23.92 6.61
N SER A 210 6.49 24.20 6.19
CA SER A 210 6.94 24.04 4.79
C SER A 210 7.04 22.59 4.33
N TYR A 211 7.40 21.66 5.23
CA TYR A 211 7.52 20.24 4.90
C TYR A 211 6.15 19.59 4.64
N TYR A 212 5.14 20.00 5.41
CA TYR A 212 3.77 19.52 5.24
C TYR A 212 3.19 19.95 3.88
N GLU A 213 3.50 21.15 3.41
CA GLU A 213 3.03 21.65 2.13
C GLU A 213 3.63 20.88 0.94
N SER A 214 4.91 20.46 1.02
CA SER A 214 5.55 19.70 -0.06
C SER A 214 5.03 18.27 -0.15
N GLU A 215 4.82 17.58 0.98
CA GLU A 215 4.21 16.25 1.00
C GLU A 215 2.76 16.28 0.51
N ASP A 216 1.98 17.28 0.91
CA ASP A 216 0.59 17.41 0.48
C ASP A 216 0.49 17.60 -1.04
N LYS A 217 1.34 18.47 -1.61
CA LYS A 217 1.45 18.66 -3.06
C LYS A 217 1.88 17.37 -3.77
N PHE A 218 2.87 16.66 -3.22
CA PHE A 218 3.29 15.38 -3.77
C PHE A 218 2.12 14.40 -3.83
N ALA A 219 1.44 14.18 -2.70
CA ALA A 219 0.29 13.29 -2.61
C ALA A 219 -0.84 13.70 -3.57
N TYR A 220 -1.18 15.00 -3.63
CA TYR A 220 -2.20 15.53 -4.54
C TYR A 220 -1.91 15.16 -6.00
N HIS A 221 -0.68 15.40 -6.44
CA HIS A 221 -0.22 15.12 -7.80
C HIS A 221 -0.23 13.64 -8.14
N ILE A 222 0.12 12.78 -7.19
CA ILE A 222 0.05 11.33 -7.36
C ILE A 222 -1.40 10.85 -7.48
N PHE A 223 -2.30 11.31 -6.60
CA PHE A 223 -3.72 10.95 -6.68
C PHE A 223 -4.35 11.44 -7.97
N ASP A 224 -3.97 12.62 -8.46
CA ASP A 224 -4.45 13.11 -9.74
C ASP A 224 -4.03 12.22 -10.92
N SER A 225 -2.79 11.72 -10.94
CA SER A 225 -2.33 10.74 -11.93
C SER A 225 -3.04 9.41 -11.84
N LEU A 226 -3.43 8.96 -10.64
CA LEU A 226 -4.23 7.74 -10.47
C LEU A 226 -5.60 7.84 -11.17
N LYS A 227 -6.20 9.02 -11.30
CA LYS A 227 -7.48 9.20 -12.04
C LYS A 227 -7.35 8.82 -13.52
N ARG A 228 -6.14 8.95 -14.09
CA ARG A 228 -5.83 8.65 -15.50
C ARG A 228 -5.23 7.25 -15.71
N ASN A 229 -4.69 6.63 -14.67
CA ASN A 229 -4.19 5.25 -14.72
C ASN A 229 -5.35 4.24 -14.89
N ARG A 230 -5.09 3.08 -15.53
CA ARG A 230 -6.08 2.00 -15.70
C ARG A 230 -5.53 0.61 -15.35
N THR A 231 -4.31 0.54 -14.82
CA THR A 231 -3.54 -0.70 -14.65
C THR A 231 -3.22 -0.99 -13.19
N LEU A 232 -2.96 0.06 -12.40
CA LEU A 232 -2.80 -0.06 -10.96
C LEU A 232 -4.12 -0.49 -10.34
N LYS A 233 -4.08 -1.64 -9.69
CA LYS A 233 -5.15 -2.18 -8.84
C LYS A 233 -4.97 -1.75 -7.40
N THR A 234 -3.72 -1.59 -6.96
CA THR A 234 -3.38 -1.30 -5.57
C THR A 234 -2.36 -0.18 -5.52
N PHE A 235 -2.71 0.91 -4.83
CA PHE A 235 -1.80 2.00 -4.55
C PHE A 235 -1.69 2.21 -3.04
N ARG A 236 -0.48 2.25 -2.50
CA ARG A 236 -0.21 2.62 -1.11
C ARG A 236 0.75 3.79 -1.07
N LEU A 237 0.40 4.80 -0.29
CA LEU A 237 1.23 5.93 0.05
C LEU A 237 1.34 6.04 1.58
N GLU A 238 2.55 5.87 2.11
CA GLU A 238 2.83 6.19 3.51
C GLU A 238 3.39 7.62 3.58
N THR A 239 2.56 8.58 3.99
CA THR A 239 2.92 9.97 4.30
C THR A 239 3.06 10.16 5.81
N ILE A 240 3.79 11.21 6.24
CA ILE A 240 3.99 11.51 7.67
C ILE A 240 2.92 12.44 8.25
N SER A 241 2.10 13.07 7.40
CA SER A 241 1.29 14.24 7.80
C SER A 241 -0.19 14.14 7.45
N HIS A 242 -0.99 14.98 8.12
CA HIS A 242 -2.39 15.20 7.79
C HIS A 242 -2.51 15.83 6.41
N LEU A 243 -2.98 15.06 5.43
CA LEU A 243 -3.25 15.55 4.08
C LEU A 243 -4.33 16.63 4.12
N SER A 244 -4.20 17.68 3.31
CA SER A 244 -5.19 18.74 3.20
C SER A 244 -6.53 18.20 2.70
N ALA A 245 -7.62 18.94 2.94
CA ALA A 245 -8.94 18.56 2.44
C ALA A 245 -8.98 18.41 0.91
N ALA A 246 -8.21 19.23 0.18
CA ALA A 246 -8.09 19.15 -1.27
C ALA A 246 -7.39 17.85 -1.71
N THR A 247 -6.34 17.45 -1.02
CA THR A 247 -5.60 16.21 -1.29
C THR A 247 -6.42 14.97 -0.94
N GLN A 248 -7.14 15.00 0.19
CA GLN A 248 -8.14 14.01 0.56
C GLN A 248 -9.20 13.83 -0.52
N GLU A 249 -9.74 14.95 -1.03
CA GLU A 249 -10.74 14.91 -2.10
C GLU A 249 -10.15 14.36 -3.41
N SER A 250 -8.91 14.70 -3.76
CA SER A 250 -8.23 14.14 -4.94
C SER A 250 -8.04 12.63 -4.84
N ALA A 251 -7.63 12.13 -3.67
CA ALA A 251 -7.51 10.70 -3.38
C ALA A 251 -8.86 9.98 -3.55
N CYS A 252 -9.92 10.57 -3.00
CA CYS A 252 -11.27 10.04 -3.12
C CYS A 252 -11.75 10.00 -4.57
N GLN A 253 -11.52 11.08 -5.33
CA GLN A 253 -11.86 11.14 -6.76
C GLN A 253 -11.11 10.06 -7.55
N ALA A 254 -9.83 9.83 -7.26
CA ALA A 254 -9.06 8.76 -7.88
C ALA A 254 -9.71 7.38 -7.62
N ALA A 255 -10.07 7.10 -6.38
CA ALA A 255 -10.77 5.87 -6.02
C ALA A 255 -12.14 5.74 -6.71
N ALA A 256 -12.87 6.83 -6.90
CA ALA A 256 -14.21 6.81 -7.51
C ALA A 256 -14.19 6.74 -9.05
N THR A 257 -13.15 7.29 -9.69
CA THR A 257 -13.13 7.48 -11.16
C THR A 257 -12.18 6.55 -11.89
N ASN A 258 -11.23 5.91 -11.20
CA ASN A 258 -10.37 4.90 -11.79
C ASN A 258 -10.99 3.50 -11.61
N PRO A 259 -11.60 2.91 -12.66
CA PRO A 259 -12.24 1.59 -12.57
C PRO A 259 -11.23 0.45 -12.41
N GLY A 260 -9.95 0.68 -12.73
CA GLY A 260 -8.88 -0.31 -12.55
C GLY A 260 -8.31 -0.32 -11.14
N LEU A 261 -8.41 0.81 -10.42
CA LEU A 261 -8.00 0.91 -9.03
C LEU A 261 -9.00 0.18 -8.17
N ILE A 262 -8.53 -0.77 -7.37
CA ILE A 262 -9.33 -1.56 -6.42
C ILE A 262 -9.08 -1.03 -5.01
N ARG A 263 -7.84 -0.62 -4.73
CA ARG A 263 -7.40 -0.21 -3.40
C ARG A 263 -6.51 1.03 -3.45
N LEU A 264 -6.83 2.01 -2.62
CA LEU A 264 -6.00 3.17 -2.34
C LEU A 264 -5.81 3.25 -0.82
N PHE A 265 -4.55 3.15 -0.39
CA PHE A 265 -4.13 3.34 0.99
C PHE A 265 -3.36 4.64 1.09
N ALA A 266 -3.81 5.56 1.94
CA ALA A 266 -3.02 6.69 2.38
C ALA A 266 -3.30 6.97 3.85
N LYS A 267 -2.31 7.48 4.59
CA LYS A 267 -2.51 7.91 5.98
C LYS A 267 -3.02 9.35 5.96
N PHE A 268 -4.20 9.60 6.52
CA PHE A 268 -4.85 10.92 6.44
C PHE A 268 -4.98 11.64 7.79
N ASP A 269 -4.82 10.91 8.91
CA ASP A 269 -5.12 11.43 10.24
C ASP A 269 -4.01 11.22 11.28
N GLY A 270 -2.77 10.91 10.85
CA GLY A 270 -1.65 10.66 11.77
C GLY A 270 -1.83 9.42 12.66
N SER A 271 -2.95 8.69 12.53
CA SER A 271 -3.16 7.44 13.24
C SER A 271 -2.38 6.31 12.55
N ASP A 272 -2.06 5.24 13.30
CA ASP A 272 -1.46 4.04 12.73
C ASP A 272 -2.42 3.31 11.75
N HIS A 273 -3.67 3.76 11.63
CA HIS A 273 -4.72 3.20 10.80
C HIS A 273 -4.89 4.09 9.55
N GLY A 274 -4.21 3.77 8.46
CA GLY A 274 -4.42 4.47 7.19
C GLY A 274 -5.88 4.40 6.74
N ILE A 275 -6.33 5.36 5.93
CA ILE A 275 -7.65 5.22 5.29
C ILE A 275 -7.51 4.19 4.18
N HIS A 276 -8.30 3.14 4.34
CA HIS A 276 -8.51 2.09 3.35
C HIS A 276 -9.64 2.51 2.43
N MET A 277 -9.34 3.17 1.33
CA MET A 277 -10.35 3.47 0.32
C MET A 277 -10.46 2.29 -0.65
N LEU A 278 -11.62 1.65 -0.59
CA LEU A 278 -12.03 0.64 -1.56
C LEU A 278 -12.95 1.31 -2.58
N THR A 279 -12.65 1.13 -3.86
CA THR A 279 -13.08 1.99 -4.99
C THR A 279 -14.55 1.88 -5.41
N ASN A 280 -15.41 1.29 -4.59
CA ASN A 280 -16.84 1.30 -4.88
C ASN A 280 -17.39 2.72 -4.69
N PHE A 281 -17.94 3.30 -5.77
CA PHE A 281 -18.51 4.66 -5.80
C PHE A 281 -19.50 4.94 -4.66
N ASN A 282 -20.28 3.93 -4.26
CA ASN A 282 -21.20 4.04 -3.11
C ASN A 282 -20.43 4.20 -1.79
N ARG A 283 -19.31 3.48 -1.61
CA ARG A 283 -18.46 3.59 -0.41
C ARG A 283 -17.85 4.98 -0.26
N TYR A 284 -17.42 5.63 -1.35
CA TYR A 284 -16.99 7.03 -1.32
C TYR A 284 -18.09 7.96 -0.84
N ARG A 285 -19.30 7.84 -1.41
CA ARG A 285 -20.45 8.68 -1.04
C ARG A 285 -20.81 8.49 0.43
N TRP A 286 -20.78 7.25 0.91
CA TRP A 286 -21.00 6.93 2.32
C TRP A 286 -19.91 7.52 3.21
N MET A 287 -18.63 7.33 2.88
CA MET A 287 -17.51 7.90 3.63
C MET A 287 -17.61 9.42 3.76
N LYS A 288 -17.75 10.15 2.64
CA LYS A 288 -17.82 11.61 2.65
C LYS A 288 -18.97 12.13 3.53
N ARG A 289 -20.13 11.48 3.50
CA ARG A 289 -21.29 11.83 4.32
C ARG A 289 -21.15 11.40 5.78
N TRP A 290 -20.41 10.31 6.04
CA TRP A 290 -20.19 9.77 7.37
C TRP A 290 -19.15 10.56 8.17
N THR A 291 -18.04 10.91 7.53
CA THR A 291 -16.90 11.63 8.15
C THR A 291 -17.07 13.14 8.19
N ASP A 292 -18.13 13.69 7.60
CA ASP A 292 -18.46 15.11 7.75
C ASP A 292 -18.82 15.39 9.22
N LEU A 293 -18.00 16.24 9.86
CA LEU A 293 -18.15 16.63 11.25
C LEU A 293 -19.43 17.44 11.51
N ASN A 294 -19.97 18.07 10.47
CA ASN A 294 -21.22 18.83 10.51
C ASN A 294 -22.44 17.99 10.11
N ALA A 295 -22.25 16.73 9.70
CA ALA A 295 -23.37 15.86 9.35
C ALA A 295 -24.25 15.60 10.57
N LYS A 296 -25.54 15.87 10.42
CA LYS A 296 -26.54 15.55 11.44
C LYS A 296 -26.69 14.03 11.59
N PRO A 297 -27.10 13.52 12.78
CA PRO A 297 -27.31 12.09 13.00
C PRO A 297 -28.22 11.43 11.95
N GLU A 298 -29.24 12.13 11.44
CA GLU A 298 -30.15 11.57 10.44
C GLU A 298 -29.47 11.31 9.11
N GLU A 299 -28.44 12.10 8.75
CA GLU A 299 -27.69 11.88 7.52
C GLU A 299 -26.77 10.68 7.63
N ARG A 300 -26.18 10.45 8.81
CA ARG A 300 -25.43 9.23 9.14
C ARG A 300 -26.37 8.00 9.11
N MET A 301 -27.58 8.13 9.65
CA MET A 301 -28.58 7.05 9.58
C MET A 301 -29.02 6.73 8.13
N LYS A 302 -29.15 7.72 7.25
CA LYS A 302 -29.41 7.46 5.82
C LYS A 302 -28.26 6.74 5.14
N VAL A 303 -27.01 7.08 5.47
CA VAL A 303 -25.84 6.34 5.01
C VAL A 303 -25.95 4.87 5.45
N MET A 304 -26.28 4.61 6.72
CA MET A 304 -26.54 3.26 7.24
C MET A 304 -27.66 2.53 6.50
N GLU A 305 -28.76 3.20 6.20
CA GLU A 305 -29.86 2.59 5.45
C GLU A 305 -29.47 2.23 4.01
N GLU A 306 -28.75 3.11 3.31
CA GLU A 306 -28.24 2.85 1.97
C GLU A 306 -27.27 1.67 1.95
N ILE A 307 -26.43 1.58 2.99
CA ILE A 307 -25.53 0.46 3.25
C ILE A 307 -26.31 -0.84 3.43
N MET A 308 -27.31 -0.86 4.32
CA MET A 308 -28.11 -2.05 4.62
C MET A 308 -28.94 -2.54 3.42
N LYS A 309 -29.28 -1.63 2.51
CA LYS A 309 -29.98 -1.93 1.25
C LYS A 309 -29.03 -2.36 0.13
N SER A 310 -27.71 -2.27 0.32
CA SER A 310 -26.71 -2.73 -0.64
C SER A 310 -26.62 -4.26 -0.65
N THR A 311 -26.66 -4.85 -1.84
CA THR A 311 -26.55 -6.30 -2.06
C THR A 311 -25.10 -6.79 -2.18
N SER A 312 -24.12 -5.92 -1.94
CA SER A 312 -22.74 -6.09 -2.38
C SER A 312 -21.81 -6.71 -1.34
N ILE A 313 -20.69 -7.29 -1.82
CA ILE A 313 -19.43 -7.66 -1.13
C ILE A 313 -18.83 -6.54 -0.24
N ASP A 314 -19.54 -5.42 -0.06
CA ASP A 314 -19.13 -4.22 0.68
C ASP A 314 -19.28 -4.33 2.21
N ILE A 315 -20.02 -5.30 2.74
CA ILE A 315 -20.28 -5.43 4.19
C ILE A 315 -18.99 -5.54 5.04
N PRO A 316 -17.95 -6.31 4.66
CA PRO A 316 -16.69 -6.35 5.40
C PRO A 316 -15.98 -4.98 5.42
N ALA A 317 -16.03 -4.22 4.33
CA ALA A 317 -15.43 -2.89 4.26
C ALA A 317 -16.14 -1.86 5.14
N LEU A 318 -17.44 -2.05 5.37
CA LEU A 318 -18.26 -1.23 6.26
C LEU A 318 -18.00 -1.54 7.73
N TYR A 319 -17.79 -2.81 8.07
CA TYR A 319 -17.26 -3.20 9.38
C TYR A 319 -15.92 -2.50 9.67
N HIS A 320 -15.05 -2.36 8.67
CA HIS A 320 -13.80 -1.59 8.81
C HIS A 320 -14.04 -0.08 8.92
N LEU A 321 -14.99 0.50 8.17
CA LEU A 321 -15.36 1.91 8.30
C LEU A 321 -15.79 2.26 9.74
N PHE A 322 -16.66 1.44 10.34
CA PHE A 322 -17.14 1.67 11.71
C PHE A 322 -16.08 1.39 12.78
N ARG A 323 -15.18 0.42 12.52
CA ARG A 323 -14.07 0.10 13.43
C ARG A 323 -12.94 1.13 13.41
N SER A 324 -12.66 1.75 12.27
CA SER A 324 -11.61 2.76 12.12
C SER A 324 -12.02 4.15 12.63
N TYR A 325 -13.32 4.44 12.75
CA TYR A 325 -13.84 5.72 13.25
C TYR A 325 -14.85 5.54 14.40
N PRO A 326 -14.44 4.94 15.54
CA PRO A 326 -15.35 4.66 16.65
C PRO A 326 -15.93 5.94 17.27
N GLN A 327 -15.26 7.09 17.15
CA GLN A 327 -15.78 8.36 17.63
C GLN A 327 -17.03 8.85 16.87
N ALA A 328 -17.23 8.40 15.63
CA ALA A 328 -18.44 8.69 14.87
C ALA A 328 -19.66 7.89 15.39
N LEU A 329 -19.43 6.75 16.06
CA LEU A 329 -20.47 5.94 16.70
C LEU A 329 -20.93 6.53 18.05
N ASN A 330 -20.08 7.33 18.72
CA ASN A 330 -20.42 7.96 20.00
C ASN A 330 -21.51 9.05 19.88
N ASN A 331 -21.88 9.43 18.63
CA ASN A 331 -22.88 10.45 18.31
C ASN A 331 -24.09 9.87 17.56
N LEU A 332 -24.32 8.55 17.62
CA LEU A 332 -25.51 7.87 17.09
C LEU A 332 -26.58 7.69 18.17
#